data_AF-A0A944BTP8-F1
#
_entry.id   AF-A0A944BTP8-F1
#
_cell.length_a   1.000
_cell.length_b   1.000
_cell.length_c   1.000
_cell.angle_alpha   90.00
_cell.angle_beta   90.00
_cell.angle_gamma   90.00
#
_symmetry.space_group_name_H-M   'P 1'
#
loop_
_entity.id
_entity.type
_entity.pdbx_description
1 polymer ?
#
loop_
_entity_poly.entity_id
_entity_poly.type
_entity_poly.pdbx_seq_one_letter_code
_entity_poly.pdbx_strand_id
1 'polypeptide(L)'
;MLCAAGVFLKIRKGMNVMKENRKLLKEVLQEIRHDMTDEEVLNLLAESKVSVNPNKKKEKYTLGQRAADAIAKFAGSWAFIFSFVAVLVLWMVINVILAAKAFDPYPFILLNLVLSCVAAIQAPLIMMSQNRQEEIDRRRAENDYKVNLKTEI
;
A
#
# COMPACT_ATOMS: atom_id res chain seq x y z
N MET A 1 -61.58 35.00 8.56
CA MET A 1 -60.59 35.39 9.58
C MET A 1 -59.82 34.21 10.19
N LEU A 2 -60.43 33.04 10.44
CA LEU A 2 -59.75 31.89 11.10
C LEU A 2 -58.60 31.22 10.30
N CYS A 3 -58.66 31.20 8.96
CA CYS A 3 -57.64 30.53 8.13
C CYS A 3 -56.27 31.25 8.14
N ALA A 4 -56.27 32.59 8.16
CA ALA A 4 -55.05 33.39 8.23
C ALA A 4 -54.34 33.27 9.58
N ALA A 5 -55.10 33.14 10.68
CA ALA A 5 -54.56 32.94 12.02
C ALA A 5 -53.83 31.59 12.17
N GLY A 6 -54.36 30.52 11.56
CA GLY A 6 -53.74 29.18 11.59
C GLY A 6 -52.39 29.11 10.86
N VAL A 7 -52.29 29.74 9.69
CA VAL A 7 -51.03 29.84 8.93
C VAL A 7 -50.01 30.69 9.69
N PHE A 8 -50.44 31.81 10.27
CA PHE A 8 -49.56 32.67 11.07
C PHE A 8 -49.03 31.98 12.33
N LEU A 9 -49.86 31.19 13.02
CA LEU A 9 -49.44 30.42 14.19
C LEU A 9 -48.41 29.34 13.81
N LYS A 10 -48.59 28.68 12.66
CA LYS A 10 -47.65 27.66 12.17
C LYS A 10 -46.30 28.24 11.74
N ILE A 11 -46.31 29.40 11.08
CA ILE A 11 -45.09 30.17 10.76
C ILE A 11 -44.38 30.62 12.04
N ARG A 12 -45.13 31.15 13.03
CA ARG A 12 -44.57 31.58 14.32
C ARG A 12 -43.97 30.41 15.11
N LYS A 13 -44.62 29.25 15.10
CA LYS A 13 -44.11 28.02 15.74
C LYS A 13 -42.83 27.52 15.05
N GLY A 14 -42.80 27.50 13.71
CA GLY A 14 -41.59 27.15 12.95
C GLY A 14 -40.42 28.13 13.16
N MET A 15 -40.72 29.43 13.29
CA MET A 15 -39.72 30.46 13.55
C MET A 15 -39.13 30.39 14.98
N ASN A 16 -39.90 29.91 15.95
CA ASN A 16 -39.39 29.61 17.30
C ASN A 16 -38.49 28.38 17.31
N VAL A 17 -38.89 27.28 16.64
CA VAL A 17 -38.07 26.06 16.50
C VAL A 17 -36.74 26.37 15.80
N MET A 18 -36.76 27.20 14.75
CA MET A 18 -35.54 27.64 14.05
C MET A 18 -34.60 28.46 14.95
N LYS A 19 -35.15 29.28 15.87
CA LYS A 19 -34.34 30.06 16.82
C LYS A 19 -33.71 29.18 17.89
N GLU A 20 -34.42 28.16 18.35
CA GLU A 20 -33.98 27.21 19.35
C GLU A 20 -32.89 26.29 18.79
N ASN A 21 -33.09 25.73 17.58
CA ASN A 21 -32.07 24.93 16.89
C ASN A 21 -30.78 25.71 16.64
N ARG A 22 -30.85 27.01 16.31
CA ARG A 22 -29.64 27.85 16.15
C ARG A 22 -28.95 28.17 17.47
N LYS A 23 -29.66 28.16 18.60
CA LYS A 23 -29.03 28.28 19.92
C LYS A 23 -28.27 27.00 20.25
N LEU A 24 -28.92 25.84 20.13
CA LEU A 24 -28.30 24.54 20.32
C LEU A 24 -27.07 24.34 19.41
N LEU A 25 -27.18 24.76 18.14
CA LEU A 25 -26.07 24.66 17.19
C LEU A 25 -24.89 25.57 17.56
N LYS A 26 -25.14 26.74 18.17
CA LYS A 26 -24.09 27.63 18.68
C LYS A 26 -23.45 27.10 19.95
N GLU A 27 -24.24 26.44 20.81
CA GLU A 27 -23.79 25.84 22.06
C GLU A 27 -22.88 24.63 21.78
N VAL A 28 -23.30 23.71 20.91
CA VAL A 28 -22.48 22.57 20.43
C VAL A 28 -21.23 23.07 19.68
N LEU A 29 -21.33 24.13 18.87
CA LEU A 29 -20.15 24.73 18.22
C LEU A 29 -19.19 25.39 19.21
N GLN A 30 -19.68 25.93 20.33
CA GLN A 30 -18.82 26.48 21.38
C GLN A 30 -18.17 25.38 22.22
N GLU A 31 -18.87 24.27 22.45
CA GLU A 31 -18.34 23.08 23.12
C GLU A 31 -17.20 22.45 22.29
N ILE A 32 -17.39 22.27 20.98
CA ILE A 32 -16.34 21.79 20.06
C ILE A 32 -15.15 22.76 19.99
N ARG A 33 -15.39 24.07 20.12
CA ARG A 33 -14.31 25.09 20.10
C ARG A 33 -13.50 25.11 21.40
N HIS A 34 -14.08 24.68 22.53
CA HIS A 34 -13.43 24.79 23.85
C HIS A 34 -12.56 23.56 24.21
N ASP A 35 -12.78 22.39 23.58
CA ASP A 35 -11.97 21.20 23.85
C ASP A 35 -10.69 21.09 23.02
N MET A 36 -10.49 21.95 22.02
CA MET A 36 -9.26 21.96 21.22
C MET A 36 -8.38 23.12 21.64
N THR A 37 -7.68 22.94 22.76
CA THR A 37 -6.58 23.82 23.17
C THR A 37 -5.59 23.93 22.00
N ASP A 38 -5.22 25.15 21.60
CA ASP A 38 -4.39 25.41 20.42
C ASP A 38 -3.09 24.57 20.40
N GLU A 39 -2.59 24.16 21.56
CA GLU A 39 -1.49 23.21 21.76
C GLU A 39 -1.70 21.84 21.10
N GLU A 40 -2.91 21.27 21.14
CA GLU A 40 -3.23 19.99 20.48
C GLU A 40 -3.36 20.13 18.97
N VAL A 41 -3.94 21.24 18.49
CA VAL A 41 -4.00 21.54 17.05
C VAL A 41 -2.60 21.85 16.52
N LEU A 42 -1.75 22.54 17.28
CA LEU A 42 -0.35 22.80 16.91
C LEU A 42 0.48 21.51 16.93
N ASN A 43 0.21 20.59 17.87
CA ASN A 43 0.79 19.24 17.84
C ASN A 43 0.29 18.40 16.67
N LEU A 44 -0.99 18.49 16.31
CA LEU A 44 -1.56 17.77 15.16
C LEU A 44 -1.09 18.37 13.82
N LEU A 45 -0.88 19.68 13.75
CA LEU A 45 -0.28 20.34 12.59
C LEU A 45 1.23 20.09 12.53
N ALA A 46 1.93 19.95 13.66
CA ALA A 46 3.32 19.52 13.72
C ALA A 46 3.47 18.04 13.34
N GLU A 47 2.60 17.15 13.81
CA GLU A 47 2.55 15.73 13.43
C GLU A 47 2.13 15.56 11.95
N SER A 48 1.28 16.45 11.42
CA SER A 48 0.84 16.44 10.01
C SER A 48 1.83 17.10 9.04
N LYS A 49 2.58 18.14 9.48
CA LYS A 49 3.61 18.82 8.68
C LYS A 49 5.01 18.23 8.84
N VAL A 50 5.29 17.46 9.88
CA VAL A 50 6.48 16.61 9.94
C VAL A 50 6.19 15.41 9.07
N SER A 51 6.51 15.57 7.78
CA SER A 51 6.79 14.52 6.81
C SER A 51 6.05 13.21 7.12
N VAL A 52 5.04 12.87 6.31
CA VAL A 52 4.87 11.46 5.94
C VAL A 52 6.14 11.08 5.18
N ASN A 53 7.22 10.89 5.93
CA ASN A 53 8.32 10.05 5.62
C ASN A 53 7.65 8.68 5.46
N PRO A 54 7.58 8.11 4.25
CA PRO A 54 6.97 6.80 4.04
C PRO A 54 7.74 5.69 4.80
N ASN A 55 8.81 6.04 5.51
CA ASN A 55 9.62 5.18 6.36
C ASN A 55 9.16 5.04 7.83
N LYS A 56 8.02 5.62 8.25
CA LYS A 56 7.54 5.47 9.64
C LYS A 56 6.53 4.31 9.83
N LYS A 57 6.61 3.26 9.02
CA LYS A 57 6.35 1.90 9.50
C LYS A 57 7.71 1.26 9.76
N LYS A 58 8.30 1.53 10.93
CA LYS A 58 9.31 0.63 11.50
C LYS A 58 8.61 -0.64 11.98
N GLU A 59 7.94 -1.35 11.07
CA GLU A 59 8.00 -2.80 11.18
C GLU A 59 9.47 -3.11 10.97
N LYS A 60 10.11 -3.71 11.97
CA LYS A 60 11.51 -4.11 11.91
C LYS A 60 11.75 -4.71 10.53
N TYR A 61 12.51 -4.03 9.66
CA TYR A 61 12.93 -4.61 8.39
C TYR A 61 13.61 -5.92 8.74
N THR A 62 12.87 -7.02 8.59
CA THR A 62 13.42 -8.33 8.91
C THR A 62 14.51 -8.55 7.88
N LEU A 63 15.64 -9.14 8.29
CA LEU A 63 16.72 -9.47 7.35
C LEU A 63 16.18 -10.25 6.14
N GLY A 64 15.10 -11.02 6.35
CA GLY A 64 14.33 -11.69 5.30
C GLY A 64 13.70 -10.75 4.26
N GLN A 65 13.07 -9.64 4.64
CA GLN A 65 12.52 -8.68 3.66
C GLN A 65 13.61 -8.02 2.81
N ARG A 66 14.76 -7.68 3.41
CA ARG A 66 15.89 -7.10 2.68
C ARG A 66 16.57 -8.13 1.77
N ALA A 67 16.68 -9.39 2.21
CA ALA A 67 17.16 -10.49 1.39
C ALA A 67 16.20 -10.79 0.24
N ALA A 68 14.89 -10.82 0.49
CA ALA A 68 13.88 -11.02 -0.55
C ALA A 68 13.92 -9.91 -1.61
N ASP A 69 14.04 -8.63 -1.21
CA ASP A 69 14.18 -7.51 -2.15
C ASP A 69 15.48 -7.60 -2.98
N ALA A 70 16.58 -8.07 -2.38
CA ALA A 70 17.84 -8.26 -3.07
C ALA A 70 17.77 -9.44 -4.06
N ILE A 71 17.17 -10.56 -3.65
CA ILE A 71 16.95 -11.74 -4.49
C ILE A 71 16.01 -11.39 -5.65
N ALA A 72 14.93 -10.66 -5.41
CA ALA A 72 13.99 -10.23 -6.46
C ALA A 72 14.67 -9.34 -7.50
N LYS A 73 15.51 -8.39 -7.07
CA LYS A 73 16.29 -7.54 -7.97
C LYS A 73 17.32 -8.32 -8.78
N PHE A 74 17.95 -9.32 -8.17
CA PHE A 74 18.93 -10.17 -8.85
C PHE A 74 18.27 -11.14 -9.84
N ALA A 75 17.16 -11.78 -9.43
CA ALA A 75 16.40 -12.71 -10.26
C ALA A 75 15.72 -12.04 -11.46
N GLY A 76 15.42 -10.74 -11.38
CA GLY A 76 14.86 -9.95 -12.49
C GLY A 76 15.88 -9.45 -13.52
N SER A 77 17.17 -9.76 -13.37
CA SER A 77 18.22 -9.32 -14.30
C SER A 77 18.33 -10.23 -15.52
N TRP A 78 18.49 -9.64 -16.70
CA TRP A 78 18.74 -10.37 -17.95
C TRP A 78 19.99 -11.26 -17.88
N ALA A 79 21.05 -10.80 -17.20
CA ALA A 79 22.28 -11.58 -17.04
C ALA A 79 22.08 -12.83 -16.17
N PHE A 80 21.15 -12.79 -15.20
CA PHE A 80 20.82 -13.94 -14.37
C PHE A 80 20.13 -15.04 -15.17
N ILE A 81 19.21 -14.67 -16.07
CA ILE A 81 18.51 -15.62 -16.94
C ILE A 81 19.50 -16.38 -17.82
N PHE A 82 20.42 -15.68 -18.49
CA PHE A 82 21.43 -16.33 -19.33
C PHE A 82 22.38 -17.21 -18.53
N SER A 83 22.82 -16.76 -17.35
CA SER A 83 23.66 -17.56 -16.45
C SER A 83 22.95 -18.84 -16.00
N PHE A 84 21.67 -18.74 -15.62
CA PHE A 84 20.87 -19.88 -15.19
C PHE A 84 20.72 -20.93 -16.30
N VAL A 85 20.40 -20.50 -17.52
CA VAL A 85 20.33 -21.40 -18.68
C VAL A 85 21.69 -22.04 -18.98
N ALA A 86 22.78 -21.29 -18.91
CA ALA A 86 24.12 -21.82 -19.14
C ALA A 86 24.49 -22.92 -18.12
N VAL A 87 24.16 -22.73 -16.84
CA VAL A 87 24.39 -23.73 -15.79
C VAL A 87 23.56 -25.00 -16.04
N LEU A 88 22.30 -24.87 -16.46
CA LEU A 88 21.47 -26.03 -16.81
C LEU A 88 22.05 -26.83 -17.97
N VAL A 89 22.45 -26.15 -19.05
CA VAL A 89 23.07 -26.80 -20.21
C VAL A 89 24.38 -27.47 -19.82
N LEU A 90 25.20 -26.79 -19.01
CA LEU A 90 26.45 -27.36 -18.51
C LEU A 90 26.21 -28.63 -17.67
N TRP A 91 25.20 -28.61 -16.79
CA TRP A 91 24.83 -29.77 -15.97
C TRP A 91 24.37 -30.95 -16.83
N MET A 92 23.54 -30.68 -17.84
CA MET A 92 23.10 -31.70 -18.81
C MET A 92 24.30 -32.29 -19.55
N VAL A 93 25.19 -31.45 -20.08
CA VAL A 93 26.39 -31.90 -20.83
C VAL A 93 27.30 -32.76 -19.95
N ILE A 94 27.56 -32.35 -18.71
CA ILE A 94 28.37 -33.15 -17.76
C ILE A 94 27.73 -34.51 -17.51
N ASN A 95 26.42 -34.57 -17.26
CA ASN A 95 25.74 -35.84 -16.98
C ASN A 95 25.66 -36.76 -18.22
N VAL A 96 25.50 -36.19 -19.42
CA VAL A 96 25.52 -36.96 -20.67
C VAL A 96 26.91 -37.55 -20.93
N ILE A 97 27.98 -36.77 -20.75
CA ILE A 97 29.37 -37.24 -20.95
C ILE A 97 29.73 -38.34 -19.94
N LEU A 98 29.24 -38.22 -18.71
CA LEU A 98 29.56 -39.17 -17.65
C LEU A 98 28.82 -40.52 -17.80
N ALA A 99 27.81 -40.61 -18.68
CA ALA A 99 27.07 -41.80 -19.14
C ALA A 99 26.96 -42.97 -18.13
N ALA A 100 28.00 -43.79 -18.01
CA ALA A 100 28.05 -44.97 -17.14
C ALA A 100 28.16 -44.67 -15.62
N LYS A 101 28.55 -43.45 -15.24
CA LYS A 101 28.66 -42.99 -13.84
C LYS A 101 27.84 -41.71 -13.60
N ALA A 102 26.86 -41.45 -14.47
CA ALA A 102 26.01 -40.27 -14.40
C ALA A 102 25.24 -40.24 -13.07
N PHE A 103 25.30 -39.10 -12.39
CA PHE A 103 24.52 -38.86 -11.17
C PHE A 103 23.04 -38.64 -11.48
N ASP A 104 22.71 -38.13 -12.68
CA ASP A 104 21.35 -37.93 -13.18
C ASP A 104 21.24 -38.41 -14.65
N PRO A 105 21.03 -39.72 -14.89
CA PRO A 105 20.86 -40.26 -16.25
C PRO A 105 19.56 -39.76 -16.89
N TYR A 106 19.54 -39.68 -18.22
CA TYR A 106 18.34 -39.34 -18.98
C TYR A 106 17.19 -40.27 -18.57
N PRO A 107 16.02 -39.76 -18.10
CA PRO A 107 15.38 -38.47 -18.40
C PRO A 107 15.59 -37.29 -17.41
N PHE A 108 16.70 -37.23 -16.67
CA PHE A 108 17.08 -36.13 -15.76
C PHE A 108 16.06 -35.82 -14.64
N ILE A 109 15.81 -36.82 -13.77
CA ILE A 109 14.77 -36.74 -12.75
C ILE A 109 15.08 -35.67 -11.68
N LEU A 110 16.36 -35.51 -11.32
CA LEU A 110 16.78 -34.56 -10.29
C LEU A 110 16.68 -33.13 -10.79
N LEU A 111 17.13 -32.88 -12.02
CA LEU A 111 17.03 -31.56 -12.64
C LEU A 111 15.57 -31.12 -12.77
N ASN A 112 14.68 -32.03 -13.17
CA ASN A 112 13.25 -31.74 -13.30
C ASN A 112 12.59 -31.44 -11.93
N LEU A 113 12.97 -32.19 -10.88
CA LEU A 113 12.50 -31.94 -9.52
C LEU A 113 12.91 -30.55 -9.01
N VAL A 114 14.19 -30.19 -9.20
CA VAL A 114 14.72 -28.89 -8.77
C VAL A 114 14.04 -27.76 -9.52
N LEU A 115 13.90 -27.86 -10.85
CA LEU A 115 13.21 -26.84 -11.65
C LEU A 115 11.75 -26.66 -11.23
N SER A 116 11.04 -27.75 -10.95
CA SER A 116 9.65 -27.70 -10.48
C SER A 116 9.55 -26.96 -9.15
N CYS A 117 10.47 -27.22 -8.21
CA CYS A 117 10.52 -26.52 -6.92
C CYS A 117 10.82 -25.01 -7.10
N VAL A 118 11.81 -24.67 -7.92
CA VAL A 118 12.17 -23.27 -8.20
C VAL A 118 11.01 -22.53 -8.87
N ALA A 119 10.28 -23.16 -9.80
CA ALA A 119 9.10 -22.58 -10.44
C ALA A 119 7.95 -22.37 -9.44
N ALA A 120 7.71 -23.33 -8.54
CA ALA A 120 6.67 -23.23 -7.51
C ALA A 120 6.90 -22.02 -6.57
N ILE A 121 8.16 -21.73 -6.24
CA ILE A 121 8.51 -20.59 -5.37
C ILE A 121 8.51 -19.25 -6.13
N GLN A 122 8.77 -19.26 -7.45
CA GLN A 122 8.79 -18.05 -8.27
C GLN A 122 7.43 -17.34 -8.31
N ALA A 123 6.32 -18.05 -8.52
CA ALA A 123 5.01 -17.42 -8.67
C ALA A 123 4.56 -16.60 -7.44
N PRO A 124 4.69 -17.11 -6.19
CA PRO A 124 4.45 -16.32 -4.98
C PRO A 124 5.42 -15.16 -4.81
N LEU A 125 6.71 -15.34 -5.15
CA LEU A 125 7.70 -14.26 -5.05
C LEU A 125 7.39 -13.11 -6.01
N ILE A 126 7.00 -13.43 -7.24
CA ILE A 126 6.57 -12.44 -8.23
C ILE A 126 5.29 -11.74 -7.77
N MET A 127 4.31 -12.49 -7.26
CA MET A 127 3.06 -11.91 -6.75
C MET A 127 3.31 -10.99 -5.54
N MET A 128 4.23 -11.35 -4.63
CA MET A 128 4.61 -10.51 -3.51
C MET A 128 5.37 -9.25 -3.94
N SER A 129 6.24 -9.35 -4.95
CA SER A 129 6.99 -8.19 -5.46
C SER A 129 6.08 -7.21 -6.22
N GLN A 130 5.10 -7.73 -6.97
CA GLN A 130 4.06 -6.95 -7.65
C GLN A 130 3.16 -6.22 -6.66
N ASN A 131 2.60 -6.93 -5.66
CA ASN A 131 1.72 -6.34 -4.65
C ASN A 131 2.39 -5.17 -3.89
N ARG A 132 3.70 -5.26 -3.65
CA ARG A 132 4.48 -4.18 -3.03
C ARG A 132 4.71 -3.01 -3.97
N GLN A 133 4.93 -3.26 -5.26
CA GLN A 133 5.12 -2.20 -6.25
C GLN A 133 3.82 -1.42 -6.49
N GLU A 134 2.68 -2.10 -6.56
CA GLU A 134 1.35 -1.49 -6.70
C GLU A 134 1.00 -0.58 -5.51
N GLU A 135 1.35 -0.98 -4.29
CA GLU A 135 1.14 -0.13 -3.11
C GLU A 135 1.99 1.15 -3.16
N ILE A 136 3.24 1.04 -3.64
CA ILE A 136 4.13 2.19 -3.83
C ILE A 136 3.57 3.12 -4.92
N ASP A 137 3.12 2.57 -6.03
CA ASP A 137 2.59 3.33 -7.15
C ASP A 137 1.27 4.02 -6.80
N ARG A 138 0.38 3.38 -6.03
CA ARG A 138 -0.85 4.00 -5.50
C ARG A 138 -0.55 5.22 -4.64
N ARG A 139 0.41 5.12 -3.73
CA ARG A 139 0.82 6.24 -2.86
C ARG A 139 1.43 7.39 -3.66
N ARG A 140 2.17 7.10 -4.74
CA ARG A 140 2.69 8.14 -5.65
C ARG A 140 1.56 8.87 -6.35
N ALA A 141 0.58 8.15 -6.89
CA ALA A 141 -0.58 8.76 -7.54
C ALA A 141 -1.40 9.67 -6.61
N GLU A 142 -1.61 9.26 -5.35
CA GLU A 142 -2.29 10.10 -4.35
C GLU A 142 -1.51 11.39 -4.02
N ASN A 143 -0.18 11.31 -3.97
CA ASN A 143 0.66 12.48 -3.74
C ASN A 143 0.66 13.43 -4.95
N ASP A 144 0.78 12.89 -6.16
CA ASP A 144 0.73 13.68 -7.39
C ASP A 144 -0.62 14.40 -7.51
N TYR A 145 -1.73 13.73 -7.17
CA TYR A 145 -3.05 14.34 -7.11
C TYR A 145 -3.11 15.52 -6.12
N LYS A 146 -2.55 15.37 -4.92
CA LYS A 146 -2.50 16.44 -3.89
C LYS A 146 -1.61 17.61 -4.31
N VAL A 147 -0.50 17.35 -5.01
CA VAL A 147 0.41 18.39 -5.52
C VAL A 147 -0.25 19.17 -6.66
N ASN A 148 -0.94 18.47 -7.58
CA ASN A 148 -1.64 19.11 -8.67
C ASN A 148 -2.74 20.05 -8.16
N LEU A 149 -3.53 19.60 -7.18
CA LEU A 149 -4.59 20.41 -6.56
C LEU A 149 -4.05 21.67 -5.85
N LYS A 150 -2.83 21.62 -5.29
CA LYS A 150 -2.19 22.80 -4.67
C LYS A 150 -1.62 23.79 -5.68
N THR A 151 -1.45 23.37 -6.92
CA THR A 151 -0.90 24.20 -8.01
C THR A 151 -2.02 24.92 -8.77
N GLU A 152 -3.24 24.38 -8.71
CA GLU A 152 -4.45 24.94 -9.34
C GLU A 152 -5.17 26.02 -8.50
N ILE A 153 -4.74 26.29 -7.26
CA ILE A 153 -5.30 27.30 -6.34
C ILE A 153 -4.29 28.44 -6.17
#